data_AF-A0A9D1DR60-F1
#
_entry.id   AF-A0A9D1DR60-F1
#
_cell.length_a   1.000
_cell.length_b   1.000
_cell.length_c   1.000
_cell.angle_alpha   90.00
_cell.angle_beta   90.00
_cell.angle_gamma   90.00
#
_symmetry.space_group_name_H-M   'P 1'
#
loop_
_entity.id
_entity.type
_entity.pdbx_description
1 polymer ?
#
loop_
_entity_poly.entity_id
_entity_poly.type
_entity_poly.pdbx_seq_one_letter_code
_entity_poly.pdbx_strand_id
1 'polypeptide(L)'
;AQKINKSKSTISHYENNIKIPSADTMIQLAVLYHVSLDYLAGIDKKESVTIEDLTEEQKEILKSILEGFHDRKSRSFRGLTKRQQEILNQLLIQFQRPL
;
A
#
# COMPACT_ATOMS: atom_id res chain seq x y z
N ALA A 1 18.38 -4.11 12.01
CA ALA A 1 19.53 -3.52 12.73
C ALA A 1 20.56 -2.94 11.75
N GLN A 2 21.25 -3.77 10.96
CA GLN A 2 22.31 -3.32 10.04
C GLN A 2 21.84 -2.34 8.95
N LYS A 3 20.63 -2.53 8.41
CA LYS A 3 20.07 -1.69 7.34
C LYS A 3 19.90 -0.20 7.69
N ILE A 4 19.87 0.15 8.98
CA ILE A 4 19.77 1.54 9.47
C ILE A 4 20.90 1.89 10.46
N ASN A 5 21.98 1.10 10.44
CA ASN A 5 23.15 1.28 11.30
C ASN A 5 22.82 1.48 12.80
N LYS A 6 21.87 0.70 13.34
CA LYS A 6 21.55 0.65 14.77
C LYS A 6 21.88 -0.71 15.36
N SER A 7 22.26 -0.74 16.63
CA SER A 7 22.49 -1.99 17.36
C SER A 7 21.17 -2.78 17.52
N LYS A 8 21.25 -4.11 17.63
CA LYS A 8 20.06 -4.96 17.91
C LYS A 8 19.35 -4.53 19.19
N SER A 9 20.12 -4.17 20.22
CA SER A 9 19.59 -3.65 21.48
C SER A 9 18.80 -2.37 21.24
N THR A 10 19.33 -1.42 20.48
CA THR A 10 18.63 -0.17 20.15
C THR A 10 17.30 -0.41 19.42
N ILE A 11 17.27 -1.34 18.47
CA ILE A 11 16.02 -1.74 17.78
C ILE A 11 15.01 -2.33 18.77
N SER A 12 15.46 -3.24 19.64
CA SER A 12 14.61 -3.84 20.67
C SER A 12 14.01 -2.79 21.61
N HIS A 13 14.78 -1.76 22.00
CA HIS A 13 14.26 -0.65 22.79
C HIS A 13 13.16 0.14 22.05
N TYR A 14 13.26 0.29 20.72
CA TYR A 14 12.20 0.92 19.92
C TYR A 14 10.93 0.05 19.91
N GLU A 15 11.07 -1.24 19.61
CA GLU A 15 9.94 -2.18 19.52
C GLU A 15 9.20 -2.37 20.86
N ASN A 16 9.91 -2.21 21.98
CA ASN A 16 9.35 -2.33 23.33
C ASN A 16 8.95 -0.99 23.95
N ASN A 17 8.89 0.11 23.18
CA ASN A 17 8.54 1.46 23.64
C ASN A 17 9.43 1.99 24.79
N ILE A 18 10.64 1.44 24.96
CA ILE A 18 11.60 1.92 25.98
C ILE A 18 12.30 3.19 25.49
N LYS A 19 12.46 3.34 24.17
CA LYS A 19 13.06 4.52 23.56
C LYS A 19 12.28 4.93 22.32
N ILE A 20 12.05 6.23 22.17
CA ILE A 20 11.47 6.79 20.94
C ILE A 20 12.60 6.99 19.91
N PRO A 21 12.46 6.51 18.66
CA PRO A 21 13.44 6.79 17.61
C PRO A 21 13.54 8.30 17.32
N SER A 22 14.73 8.77 16.95
CA SER A 22 14.86 10.16 16.46
C SER A 22 14.12 10.34 15.13
N ALA A 23 13.81 11.59 14.74
CA ALA A 23 13.20 11.88 13.45
C ALA A 23 13.98 11.25 12.28
N ASP A 24 15.31 11.38 12.25
CA ASP A 24 16.14 10.75 11.22
C ASP A 24 16.03 9.22 11.21
N THR A 25 15.92 8.61 12.40
CA THR A 25 15.76 7.15 12.51
C THR A 25 14.37 6.72 12.04
N MET A 26 13.32 7.50 12.35
CA MET A 26 11.98 7.27 11.83
C MET A 26 11.93 7.38 10.31
N ILE A 27 12.61 8.37 9.72
CA ILE A 27 12.71 8.51 8.26
C ILE A 27 13.39 7.28 7.64
N GLN A 28 14.49 6.81 8.22
CA GLN A 28 15.18 5.60 7.74
C GLN A 28 14.30 4.34 7.85
N LEU A 29 13.53 4.22 8.93
CA LEU A 29 12.57 3.12 9.09
C LEU A 29 11.42 3.21 8.08
N ALA A 30 10.91 4.41 7.83
CA ALA A 30 9.82 4.66 6.87
C ALA A 30 10.23 4.22 5.46
N VAL A 31 11.42 4.66 5.01
CA VAL A 31 11.99 4.24 3.73
C VAL A 31 12.25 2.74 3.70
N LEU A 32 12.81 2.16 4.77
CA LEU A 32 13.13 0.73 4.81
C LEU A 32 11.88 -0.17 4.69
N TYR A 33 10.78 0.24 5.31
CA TYR A 33 9.54 -0.53 5.32
C TYR A 33 8.52 -0.07 4.27
N HIS A 34 8.87 0.93 3.45
CA HIS A 34 7.98 1.52 2.46
C HIS A 34 6.64 1.99 3.06
N VAL A 35 6.71 2.66 4.21
CA VAL A 35 5.55 3.22 4.93
C VAL A 35 5.72 4.73 5.18
N SER A 36 4.63 5.43 5.48
CA SER A 36 4.69 6.85 5.85
C SER A 36 5.22 7.06 7.28
N LEU A 37 5.71 8.27 7.57
CA LEU A 37 6.03 8.67 8.95
C LEU A 37 4.79 8.68 9.85
N ASP A 38 3.63 9.06 9.31
CA ASP A 38 2.37 9.08 10.05
C ASP A 38 1.94 7.67 10.48
N TYR A 39 2.23 6.65 9.65
CA TYR A 39 2.05 5.25 10.01
C TYR A 39 2.96 4.85 11.18
N LEU A 40 4.25 5.20 11.13
CA LEU A 40 5.20 4.91 12.21
C LEU A 40 4.86 5.64 13.51
N ALA A 41 4.34 6.87 13.41
CA ALA A 41 3.91 7.67 14.54
C ALA A 41 2.53 7.26 15.07
N GLY A 42 1.83 6.36 14.39
CA GLY A 42 0.47 5.93 14.75
C GLY A 42 -0.60 7.02 14.57
N ILE A 43 -0.31 8.05 13.78
CA ILE A 43 -1.22 9.18 13.48
C ILE A 43 -2.22 8.75 12.42
N ASP A 44 -1.76 8.09 11.36
CA ASP A 44 -2.64 7.63 10.29
C ASP A 44 -2.96 6.14 10.46
N LYS A 45 -4.22 5.86 10.85
CA LYS A 45 -4.76 4.49 10.94
C LYS A 45 -5.37 4.03 9.62
N LYS A 46 -5.21 4.79 8.54
CA LYS A 46 -5.73 4.41 7.22
C LYS A 46 -4.94 3.23 6.67
N GLU A 47 -5.66 2.22 6.22
CA GLU A 47 -5.09 1.16 5.40
C GLU A 47 -4.54 1.79 4.11
N SER A 48 -3.25 1.55 3.84
CA SER A 48 -2.57 2.04 2.65
C SER A 48 -1.77 0.89 2.03
N VAL A 49 -1.62 0.95 0.71
CA VAL A 49 -0.85 -0.02 -0.08
C VAL A 49 0.15 0.77 -0.92
N THR A 50 1.43 0.39 -0.83
CA THR A 50 2.49 0.99 -1.64
C THR A 50 2.36 0.50 -3.08
N ILE A 51 2.27 1.44 -4.01
CA ILE A 51 2.11 1.20 -5.46
C ILE A 51 3.29 1.74 -6.28
N GLU A 52 4.44 2.00 -5.63
CA GLU A 52 5.63 2.62 -6.25
C GLU A 52 6.17 1.79 -7.41
N ASP A 53 6.23 0.47 -7.26
CA ASP A 53 6.75 -0.47 -8.26
C ASP A 53 5.74 -0.87 -9.34
N LEU A 54 4.53 -0.27 -9.32
CA LEU A 54 3.52 -0.55 -10.34
C LEU A 54 3.70 0.36 -11.56
N THR A 55 3.42 -0.20 -12.74
CA THR A 55 3.34 0.61 -13.96
C THR A 55 2.14 1.54 -13.89
N GLU A 56 2.17 2.64 -14.67
CA GLU A 56 1.02 3.56 -14.73
C GLU A 56 -0.26 2.83 -15.15
N GLU A 57 -0.17 1.84 -16.05
CA GLU A 57 -1.32 1.00 -16.44
C GLU A 57 -1.89 0.19 -15.26
N GLN A 58 -1.03 -0.42 -14.45
CA GLN A 58 -1.45 -1.17 -13.26
C GLN A 58 -2.08 -0.24 -12.21
N LYS A 59 -1.53 0.96 -12.03
CA LYS A 59 -2.10 1.98 -11.14
C LYS A 59 -3.48 2.43 -11.60
N GLU A 60 -3.69 2.64 -12.90
CA GLU A 60 -4.99 3.00 -13.46
C GLU A 60 -6.05 1.90 -13.29
N ILE A 61 -5.65 0.63 -13.39
CA ILE A 61 -6.55 -0.50 -13.10
C ILE A 61 -6.98 -0.50 -11.64
N LEU A 62 -6.05 -0.29 -10.70
CA LEU A 62 -6.38 -0.19 -9.27
C LEU A 62 -7.35 0.97 -8.97
N LYS A 63 -7.11 2.16 -9.55
CA LYS A 63 -8.04 3.30 -9.44
C LYS A 63 -9.42 2.95 -9.98
N SER A 64 -9.49 2.31 -11.14
CA SER A 64 -10.76 1.88 -11.76
C SER A 64 -11.52 0.86 -10.90
N ILE A 65 -10.82 -0.07 -10.26
CA ILE A 65 -11.41 -1.03 -9.30
C ILE A 65 -11.98 -0.29 -8.09
N LEU A 66 -11.20 0.63 -7.49
CA LEU A 66 -11.65 1.42 -6.33
C LEU A 66 -12.89 2.24 -6.65
N GLU A 67 -12.91 2.93 -7.79
CA GLU A 67 -14.10 3.64 -8.28
C GLU A 67 -15.30 2.70 -8.45
N GLY A 68 -15.07 1.51 -9.01
CA GLY A 68 -16.10 0.48 -9.16
C GLY A 68 -16.67 -0.02 -7.83
N PHE A 69 -15.87 -0.04 -6.75
CA PHE A 69 -16.35 -0.39 -5.40
C PHE A 69 -17.15 0.74 -4.74
N HIS A 70 -16.86 2.00 -5.07
CA HIS A 70 -17.61 3.15 -4.57
C HIS A 70 -18.95 3.33 -5.29
N ASP A 71 -19.05 2.95 -6.57
CA ASP A 71 -20.28 3.06 -7.36
C ASP A 71 -21.22 1.86 -7.14
N ARG A 72 -21.66 1.65 -5.89
CA ARG A 72 -22.70 0.66 -5.56
C ARG A 72 -24.10 1.20 -5.89
N LYS A 73 -24.37 1.50 -7.16
CA LYS A 73 -25.74 1.76 -7.62
C LYS A 73 -26.39 0.48 -8.16
N SER A 74 -27.39 0.04 -7.41
CA SER A 74 -28.42 -0.95 -7.75
C SER A 74 -28.08 -2.43 -7.60
N ARG A 75 -28.57 -3.01 -6.50
CA ARG A 75 -28.73 -4.45 -6.24
C ARG A 75 -29.78 -5.11 -7.16
N SER A 76 -29.80 -4.81 -8.46
CA SER A 76 -30.83 -5.34 -9.38
C SER A 76 -30.28 -5.95 -10.68
N PHE A 77 -28.97 -5.92 -10.92
CA PHE A 77 -28.38 -6.59 -12.08
C PHE A 77 -27.66 -7.87 -11.66
N ARG A 78 -28.04 -9.02 -12.23
CA ARG A 78 -27.40 -10.34 -11.97
C ARG A 78 -26.05 -10.52 -12.69
N GLY A 79 -25.58 -9.51 -13.41
CA GLY A 79 -24.34 -9.58 -14.19
C GLY A 79 -23.37 -8.45 -13.86
N LEU A 80 -22.20 -8.47 -14.52
CA LEU A 80 -21.24 -7.38 -14.50
C LEU A 80 -21.67 -6.29 -15.49
N THR A 81 -21.52 -5.03 -15.13
CA THR A 81 -21.66 -3.91 -16.08
C THR A 81 -20.56 -3.99 -17.15
N LYS A 82 -20.76 -3.37 -18.32
CA LYS A 82 -19.71 -3.29 -19.36
C LYS A 82 -18.39 -2.74 -18.80
N ARG A 83 -18.48 -1.71 -17.94
CA ARG A 83 -17.31 -1.13 -17.26
C ARG A 83 -16.62 -2.14 -16.34
N GLN A 84 -17.38 -2.90 -15.55
CA GLN A 84 -16.82 -3.94 -14.68
C GLN A 84 -16.17 -5.07 -15.48
N GLN A 85 -16.76 -5.48 -16.60
CA GLN A 85 -16.18 -6.48 -17.50
C GLN A 85 -14.86 -6.01 -18.09
N GLU A 86 -14.79 -4.74 -18.52
CA GLU A 86 -13.57 -4.14 -19.05
C GLU A 86 -12.46 -4.12 -17.99
N ILE A 87 -12.77 -3.70 -16.76
CA ILE A 87 -11.82 -3.69 -15.64
C ILE A 87 -11.24 -5.09 -15.39
N LEU A 88 -12.10 -6.13 -15.37
CA LEU A 88 -11.64 -7.50 -15.19
C LEU A 88 -10.77 -7.98 -16.35
N ASN A 89 -11.13 -7.65 -17.58
CA ASN A 89 -10.34 -8.02 -18.75
C ASN A 89 -8.94 -7.38 -18.71
N GLN A 90 -8.86 -6.09 -18.39
CA GLN A 90 -7.58 -5.38 -18.24
C GLN A 90 -6.71 -5.99 -17.13
N LEU A 91 -7.33 -6.34 -16.00
CA LEU A 91 -6.63 -6.99 -14.90
C LEU A 91 -6.06 -8.37 -15.31
N LEU A 92 -6.86 -9.18 -16.01
CA LEU A 92 -6.42 -10.48 -16.51
C LEU A 92 -5.24 -10.36 -17.49
N ILE A 93 -5.30 -9.38 -18.40
CA ILE A 93 -4.20 -9.11 -19.34
C ILE A 93 -2.93 -8.73 -18.59
N GLN A 94 -3.00 -7.88 -17.56
CA GLN A 94 -1.82 -7.50 -16.78
C GLN A 94 -1.20 -8.69 -16.03
N PHE A 95 -1.99 -9.62 -15.51
CA PHE A 95 -1.46 -10.83 -14.85
C PHE A 95 -0.82 -11.83 -15.82
N GLN A 96 -1.15 -11.76 -17.11
CA GLN A 96 -0.57 -12.61 -18.13
C GLN A 96 0.71 -12.03 -18.75
N ARG A 97 1.04 -10.77 -18.48
CA ARG A 97 2.29 -10.18 -18.97
C ARG A 97 3.47 -10.79 -18.21
N PRO A 98 4.53 -11.25 -18.92
CA PRO A 98 5.75 -11.68 -18.26
C PRO A 98 6.39 -10.49 -17.53
N LEU A 99 7.00 -10.79 -16.38
CA LEU A 99 7.77 -9.84 -15.55
C LEU A 99 8.88 -9.16 -16.34
#